data_AF-A0A918D1Y8-F1
#
_entry.id   AF-A0A918D1Y8-F1
#
_cell.length_a   1.000
_cell.length_b   1.000
_cell.length_c   1.000
_cell.angle_alpha   90.00
_cell.angle_beta   90.00
_cell.angle_gamma   90.00
#
_symmetry.space_group_name_H-M   'P 1'
#
loop_
_entity.id
_entity.type
_entity.pdbx_description
1 polymer ?
#
loop_
_entity_poly.entity_id
_entity_poly.type
_entity_poly.pdbx_seq_one_letter_code
_entity_poly.pdbx_strand_id
1 'polypeptide(L)'
;MRVTITGINFKYDNGYGEEYTGVELQFITSGFKFSNNTPVQITKEQYEANKSNTNGLRALVVDKVLADVQEYIDDLNKYKSGLLDV
;
A
#
# COMPACT_ATOMS: atom_id res chain seq x y z
N MET A 1 -5.48 -1.83 13.82
CA MET A 1 -5.98 -1.66 12.44
C MET A 1 -6.30 -3.01 11.84
N ARG A 2 -7.46 -3.18 11.20
CA ARG A 2 -7.79 -4.39 10.45
C ARG A 2 -7.83 -4.05 8.96
N VAL A 3 -7.11 -4.83 8.15
CA VAL A 3 -7.07 -4.70 6.69
C VAL A 3 -7.92 -5.81 6.07
N THR A 4 -8.80 -5.43 5.15
CA THR A 4 -9.53 -6.37 4.28
C THR A 4 -9.17 -6.06 2.84
N ILE A 5 -8.57 -7.04 2.15
CA ILE A 5 -8.32 -6.94 0.71
C ILE A 5 -9.67 -7.14 0.01
N THR A 6 -10.05 -6.18 -0.83
CA THR A 6 -11.34 -6.16 -1.55
C THR A 6 -11.19 -6.49 -3.02
N GLY A 7 -9.96 -6.46 -3.55
CA GLY A 7 -9.68 -6.77 -4.94
C GLY A 7 -8.18 -6.89 -5.19
N ILE A 8 -7.86 -7.59 -6.27
CA ILE A 8 -6.49 -7.83 -6.73
C ILE A 8 -6.50 -7.56 -8.24
N ASN A 9 -5.69 -6.59 -8.68
CA ASN A 9 -5.57 -6.24 -10.09
C ASN A 9 -4.14 -6.51 -10.57
N PHE A 10 -4.00 -7.38 -11.57
CA PHE A 10 -2.70 -7.75 -12.11
C PHE A 10 -2.23 -6.68 -13.10
N LYS A 11 -0.95 -6.32 -13.00
CA LYS A 11 -0.31 -5.34 -13.88
C LYS A 11 0.53 -6.05 -14.92
N TYR A 12 0.37 -5.62 -16.16
CA TYR A 12 1.05 -6.15 -17.32
C TYR A 12 1.68 -4.97 -18.06
N ASP A 13 2.99 -5.03 -18.34
CA ASP A 13 3.68 -3.93 -18.99
C ASP A 13 3.27 -3.80 -20.47
N ASN A 14 3.01 -4.94 -21.15
CA ASN A 14 2.74 -5.00 -22.59
C ASN A 14 1.40 -5.69 -22.94
N GLY A 15 0.40 -5.60 -22.06
CA GLY A 15 -0.95 -6.15 -22.28
C GLY A 15 -1.17 -7.55 -21.71
N TYR A 16 -2.43 -8.01 -21.72
CA TYR A 16 -2.89 -9.21 -21.01
C TYR A 16 -2.32 -10.56 -21.51
N GLY A 17 -1.62 -10.57 -22.64
CA GLY A 17 -1.01 -11.78 -23.20
C GLY A 17 0.38 -12.09 -22.66
N GLU A 18 1.00 -11.13 -21.96
CA GLU A 18 2.35 -11.23 -21.40
C GLU A 18 2.32 -11.62 -19.93
N GLU A 19 3.49 -11.93 -19.36
CA GLU A 19 3.58 -12.13 -17.93
C GLU A 19 3.26 -10.84 -17.17
N TYR A 20 2.50 -10.97 -16.09
CA TYR A 20 2.27 -9.84 -15.19
C TYR A 20 3.58 -9.46 -14.48
N THR A 21 3.77 -8.18 -14.19
CA THR A 21 4.99 -7.61 -13.57
C THR A 21 4.76 -7.26 -12.10
N GLY A 22 3.49 -7.06 -11.71
CA GLY A 22 3.11 -6.75 -10.35
C GLY A 22 1.61 -6.84 -10.13
N VAL A 23 1.19 -6.45 -8.92
CA VAL A 23 -0.20 -6.54 -8.48
C VAL A 23 -0.57 -5.31 -7.68
N GLU A 24 -1.76 -4.78 -7.95
CA GLU A 24 -2.43 -3.78 -7.12
C GLU A 24 -3.42 -4.46 -6.17
N LEU A 25 -3.19 -4.30 -4.87
CA LEU A 25 -4.07 -4.75 -3.81
C LEU A 25 -5.03 -3.61 -3.44
N GLN A 26 -6.30 -3.79 -3.76
CA GLN A 26 -7.38 -2.95 -3.27
C GLN A 26 -7.72 -3.37 -1.84
N PHE A 27 -7.89 -2.41 -0.93
CA PHE A 27 -8.16 -2.72 0.47
C PHE A 27 -9.03 -1.67 1.14
N ILE A 28 -9.66 -2.08 2.23
CA ILE A 28 -10.31 -1.21 3.19
C ILE A 28 -9.70 -1.44 4.58
N THR A 29 -9.66 -0.38 5.38
CA THR A 29 -9.22 -0.44 6.77
C THR A 29 -10.39 -0.22 7.72
N SER A 30 -10.34 -0.85 8.89
CA SER A 30 -11.22 -0.52 10.02
C SER A 30 -10.41 -0.29 11.29
N GLY A 31 -10.93 0.60 12.14
CA GLY A 31 -10.26 1.05 13.36
C GLY A 31 -9.08 2.01 13.12
N PHE A 32 -8.91 2.52 11.90
CA PHE A 32 -7.93 3.54 11.55
C PHE A 32 -8.52 4.45 10.46
N LYS A 33 -8.42 5.77 10.63
CA LYS A 33 -8.91 6.76 9.66
C LYS A 33 -7.71 7.41 8.98
N PHE A 34 -7.13 6.70 8.02
CA PHE A 34 -6.16 7.27 7.09
C PHE A 34 -6.63 6.93 5.69
N SER A 35 -7.16 7.92 5.00
CA SER A 35 -7.83 7.76 3.71
C SER A 35 -6.89 8.16 2.58
N ASN A 36 -5.85 7.36 2.32
CA ASN A 36 -5.16 7.49 1.05
C ASN A 36 -5.93 6.76 -0.07
N ASN A 37 -6.82 5.80 0.25
CA ASN A 37 -7.66 5.01 -0.69
C ASN A 37 -6.95 4.52 -1.98
N THR A 38 -5.62 4.52 -1.97
CA THR A 38 -4.81 4.20 -3.14
C THR A 38 -4.46 2.73 -3.04
N PRO A 39 -4.58 1.95 -4.12
CA PRO A 39 -4.19 0.55 -4.09
C PRO A 39 -2.72 0.40 -3.70
N VAL A 40 -2.39 -0.65 -2.94
CA VAL A 40 -0.98 -0.97 -2.67
C VAL A 40 -0.43 -1.74 -3.86
N GLN A 41 0.59 -1.19 -4.51
CA GLN A 41 1.35 -1.89 -5.52
C GLN A 41 2.42 -2.77 -4.88
N ILE A 42 2.44 -4.05 -5.27
CA ILE A 42 3.46 -5.03 -4.87
C ILE A 42 4.06 -5.69 -6.11
N THR A 43 5.30 -6.17 -6.00
CA THR A 43 5.97 -6.87 -7.10
C THR A 43 5.39 -8.26 -7.31
N LYS A 44 5.67 -8.85 -8.48
CA LYS A 44 5.36 -10.25 -8.75
C LYS A 44 5.95 -11.19 -7.70
N GLU A 45 7.21 -11.01 -7.28
CA GLU A 45 7.81 -11.90 -6.28
C GLU A 45 7.10 -11.81 -4.92
N GLN A 46 6.76 -10.59 -4.50
CA GLN A 46 6.02 -10.37 -3.25
C GLN A 46 4.65 -11.02 -3.29
N TYR A 47 3.95 -10.93 -4.43
CA TYR A 47 2.66 -11.60 -4.61
C TYR A 47 2.82 -13.12 -4.59
N GLU A 48 3.73 -13.68 -5.39
CA GLU A 48 3.96 -15.13 -5.50
C GLU A 48 4.36 -15.76 -4.16
N ALA A 49 5.18 -15.07 -3.36
CA ALA A 49 5.57 -15.51 -2.02
C ALA A 49 4.39 -15.56 -1.02
N ASN A 50 3.34 -14.76 -1.25
CA ASN A 50 2.24 -14.58 -0.31
C ASN A 50 0.87 -15.01 -0.85
N LYS A 51 0.75 -15.44 -2.11
CA LYS A 51 -0.55 -15.73 -2.75
C LYS A 51 -1.37 -16.81 -2.03
N SER A 52 -0.70 -17.77 -1.38
CA SER A 52 -1.32 -18.83 -0.59
C SER A 52 -1.56 -18.43 0.88
N ASN A 53 -1.05 -17.28 1.31
CA ASN A 53 -1.15 -16.78 2.68
C ASN A 53 -1.77 -15.37 2.68
N THR A 54 -3.09 -15.31 2.80
CA THR A 54 -3.83 -14.03 2.85
C THR A 54 -3.34 -13.09 3.96
N ASN A 55 -2.82 -13.62 5.07
CA ASN A 55 -2.26 -12.78 6.13
C ASN A 55 -0.93 -12.13 5.71
N GLY A 56 -0.14 -12.79 4.87
CA GLY A 56 1.07 -12.22 4.27
C GLY A 56 0.76 -11.05 3.34
N LEU A 57 -0.24 -11.18 2.46
CA LEU A 57 -0.69 -10.06 1.62
C LEU A 57 -1.23 -8.89 2.46
N ARG A 58 -1.96 -9.17 3.55
CA ARG A 58 -2.41 -8.12 4.47
C ARG A 58 -1.25 -7.43 5.17
N ALA A 59 -0.20 -8.15 5.54
CA ALA A 59 1.00 -7.57 6.15
C ALA A 59 1.67 -6.57 5.19
N LEU A 60 1.84 -6.93 3.91
CA LEU A 60 2.38 -6.01 2.91
C LEU A 60 1.55 -4.71 2.79
N VAL A 61 0.22 -4.82 2.84
CA VAL A 61 -0.65 -3.64 2.85
C VAL A 61 -0.47 -2.80 4.11
N VAL A 62 -0.38 -3.43 5.29
CA VAL A 62 -0.13 -2.74 6.56
C VAL A 62 1.20 -1.98 6.51
N ASP A 63 2.27 -2.63 6.04
CA ASP A 63 3.61 -2.04 5.98
C ASP A 63 3.63 -0.81 5.07
N LYS A 64 2.98 -0.88 3.90
CA LYS A 64 2.87 0.27 3.00
C LYS A 64 2.04 1.41 3.61
N VAL A 65 0.91 1.10 4.24
CA VAL A 65 0.10 2.13 4.92
C VAL A 65 0.89 2.81 6.04
N LEU A 66 1.67 2.07 6.82
CA LEU A 66 2.51 2.65 7.86
C LEU A 66 3.62 3.55 7.29
N ALA A 67 4.25 3.15 6.18
CA ALA A 67 5.24 3.97 5.49
C ALA A 67 4.63 5.30 5.00
N ASP A 68 3.45 5.26 4.37
CA ASP A 68 2.75 6.47 3.88
C ASP A 68 2.36 7.41 5.04
N VAL A 69 1.92 6.83 6.17
CA VAL A 69 1.60 7.61 7.38
C VAL A 69 2.85 8.28 7.94
N GLN A 70 3.98 7.57 7.97
CA GLN A 70 5.23 8.13 8.46
C GLN A 70 5.72 9.28 7.58
N GLU A 71 5.69 9.11 6.26
CA GLU A 71 6.04 10.17 5.30
C GLU A 71 5.17 11.42 5.49
N TYR A 72 3.84 11.23 5.64
CA TYR A 72 2.92 12.33 5.92
C TYR A 72 3.24 13.05 7.24
N ILE A 73 3.57 12.31 8.30
CA ILE A 73 3.98 12.89 9.59
C ILE A 73 5.26 13.71 9.43
N ASP A 74 6.23 13.21 8.68
CA ASP A 74 7.50 13.89 8.43
C ASP A 74 7.30 15.20 7.66
N ASP A 75 6.43 15.20 6.65
CA ASP A 75 6.04 16.40 5.90
C ASP A 75 5.35 17.44 6.79
N LEU A 76 4.42 17.01 7.65
CA LEU A 76 3.77 17.90 8.62
C LEU A 76 4.78 18.51 9.61
N ASN A 77 5.75 17.72 10.07
CA ASN A 77 6.80 18.20 10.96
C ASN A 77 7.70 19.24 10.26
N LYS A 78 8.08 18.98 9.01
CA LYS A 78 8.86 19.93 8.20
C LYS A 78 8.12 21.25 7.99
N TYR A 79 6.82 21.18 7.68
CA TYR A 79 5.97 22.37 7.55
C TYR A 79 5.89 23.15 8.86
N LYS A 80 5.66 22.47 9.99
CA LYS A 80 5.61 23.09 11.32
C LYS A 80 6.92 23.79 11.68
N SER A 81 8.07 23.15 11.45
CA SER A 81 9.37 23.76 11.73
C SER A 81 9.59 25.02 10.88
N GLY A 82 9.24 24.96 9.58
CA GLY A 82 9.34 26.12 8.71
C GLY A 82 8.44 27.31 9.11
N LEU A 83 7.36 27.07 9.85
CA LEU A 83 6.54 28.14 10.43
C LEU A 83 7.13 28.77 11.70
N LEU A 84 8.01 28.06 12.40
CA LEU A 84 8.65 28.52 13.65
C LEU A 84 9.98 29.25 13.41
N ASP A 85 10.54 29.12 12.21
CA ASP A 85 11.76 29.82 11.77
C ASP A 85 11.47 31.23 11.17
N VAL A 86 10.23 31.74 11.34
CA VAL A 86 9.78 33.09 10.93
C VAL A 86 9.43 33.93 12.16
#